data_AF-F0II61-F1
#
_entry.id   AF-F0II61-F1
#
_cell.length_a   1.000
_cell.length_b   1.000
_cell.length_c   1.000
_cell.angle_alpha   90.00
_cell.angle_beta   90.00
_cell.angle_gamma   90.00
#
_symmetry.space_group_name_H-M   'P 1'
#
loop_
_entity.id
_entity.type
_entity.pdbx_description
1 polymer ?
#
loop_
_entity_poly.entity_id
_entity_poly.type
_entity_poly.pdbx_seq_one_letter_code
_entity_poly.pdbx_strand_id
1 'polypeptide(L)'
;MLFTFLSLSLLAQDKYKCMIQMTNYTGESAYMVVSLIDPEGNYQKTLHIFGDNGKYYDSLKKWFGFYSSKKEKVDAITGASITQGDRKTIVLNLERSLLNKGYKIRFESAVEDQYYYTTDAEVPFSSEGLKSKTEGTGYIRYVRIIEVK
;
A
#
# COMPACT_ATOMS: atom_id res chain seq x y z
N MET A 1 -26.53 -36.56 -17.06
CA MET A 1 -25.15 -36.02 -17.01
C MET A 1 -25.29 -34.53 -16.73
N LEU A 2 -25.11 -34.11 -15.47
CA LEU A 2 -25.31 -32.72 -15.05
C LEU A 2 -24.00 -31.97 -15.29
N PHE A 3 -23.95 -31.12 -16.32
CA PHE A 3 -22.79 -30.27 -16.58
C PHE A 3 -22.86 -29.05 -15.65
N THR A 4 -22.12 -29.11 -14.54
CA THR A 4 -21.89 -27.95 -13.68
C THR A 4 -20.91 -27.02 -14.41
N PHE A 5 -21.41 -25.92 -14.96
CA PHE A 5 -20.56 -24.85 -15.48
C PHE A 5 -19.89 -24.14 -14.29
N LEU A 6 -18.59 -24.36 -14.12
CA LEU A 6 -17.77 -23.59 -13.22
C LEU A 6 -17.52 -22.23 -13.86
N SER A 7 -18.30 -21.21 -13.49
CA SER A 7 -18.06 -19.84 -13.92
C SER A 7 -16.78 -19.33 -13.27
N LEU A 8 -15.70 -19.23 -14.05
CA LEU A 8 -14.47 -18.56 -13.64
C LEU A 8 -14.73 -17.04 -13.67
N SER A 9 -15.20 -16.48 -12.56
CA SER A 9 -15.29 -15.03 -12.41
C SER A 9 -13.87 -14.45 -12.44
N LEU A 10 -13.47 -13.87 -13.57
CA LEU A 10 -12.35 -12.94 -13.57
C LEU A 10 -12.70 -11.80 -12.62
N LEU A 11 -12.03 -11.74 -11.47
CA LEU A 11 -12.14 -10.61 -10.56
C LEU A 11 -11.64 -9.38 -11.31
N ALA A 12 -12.56 -8.48 -11.68
CA ALA A 12 -12.21 -7.25 -12.36
C ALA A 12 -11.28 -6.43 -11.45
N GLN A 13 -10.03 -6.26 -11.88
CA GLN A 13 -9.07 -5.39 -11.24
C GLN A 13 -9.09 -4.03 -11.94
N ASP A 14 -9.40 -3.00 -11.17
CA ASP A 14 -9.31 -1.63 -11.60
C ASP A 14 -7.93 -1.08 -11.25
N LYS A 15 -7.44 -0.16 -12.09
CA LYS A 15 -6.16 0.51 -11.88
C LYS A 15 -6.40 1.81 -11.13
N TYR A 16 -5.63 2.03 -10.09
CA TYR A 16 -5.67 3.27 -9.30
C TYR A 16 -4.31 3.93 -9.33
N LYS A 17 -4.26 5.21 -9.69
CA LYS A 17 -3.05 6.02 -9.58
C LYS A 17 -2.93 6.52 -8.16
N CYS A 18 -1.89 6.10 -7.44
CA CYS A 18 -1.58 6.53 -6.09
C CYS A 18 -0.41 7.50 -6.12
N MET A 19 -0.64 8.73 -5.69
CA MET A 19 0.37 9.75 -5.48
C MET A 19 0.71 9.83 -3.99
N ILE A 20 2.01 9.82 -3.68
CA ILE A 20 2.54 9.96 -2.32
C ILE A 20 3.45 11.18 -2.32
N GLN A 21 3.19 12.11 -1.40
CA GLN A 21 4.04 13.26 -1.16
C GLN A 21 4.72 13.09 0.20
N MET A 22 6.04 13.07 0.24
CA MET A 22 6.80 12.98 1.49
C MET A 22 6.88 14.34 2.19
N THR A 23 7.05 14.31 3.52
CA THR A 23 7.45 15.47 4.32
C THR A 23 8.93 15.80 4.06
N ASN A 24 9.36 17.00 4.42
CA ASN A 24 10.76 17.42 4.34
C ASN A 24 11.51 17.02 5.61
N TYR A 25 11.39 15.75 6.01
CA TYR A 25 12.09 15.23 7.18
C TYR A 25 13.60 15.14 6.89
N THR A 26 14.41 15.05 7.93
CA THR A 26 15.88 14.88 7.81
C THR A 26 16.23 13.40 7.90
N GLY A 27 17.24 12.93 7.16
CA GLY A 27 17.73 11.55 7.24
C GLY A 27 17.68 10.83 5.89
N GLU A 28 17.82 9.51 5.94
CA GLU A 28 17.85 8.65 4.76
C GLU A 28 16.49 8.53 4.05
N SER A 29 16.50 7.95 2.85
CA SER A 29 15.26 7.69 2.12
C SER A 29 14.40 6.65 2.84
N ALA A 30 13.09 6.92 2.94
CA ALA A 30 12.16 6.07 3.65
C ALA A 30 11.92 4.76 2.90
N TYR A 31 11.98 3.66 3.66
CA TYR A 31 11.32 2.42 3.28
C TYR A 31 9.83 2.57 3.55
N MET A 32 9.02 2.12 2.60
CA MET A 32 7.57 2.23 2.71
C MET A 32 6.90 1.04 2.04
N VAL A 33 5.82 0.56 2.64
CA VAL A 33 4.96 -0.44 2.03
C VAL A 33 3.52 0.04 1.96
N VAL A 34 2.89 -0.23 0.82
CA VAL A 34 1.47 0.00 0.59
C VAL A 34 0.77 -1.35 0.68
N SER A 35 -0.15 -1.50 1.63
CA SER A 35 -0.85 -2.76 1.89
C SER A 35 -2.36 -2.58 1.75
N LEU A 36 -3.03 -3.64 1.28
CA LEU A 36 -4.48 -3.79 1.41
C LEU A 36 -4.78 -4.39 2.79
N ILE A 37 -5.65 -3.72 3.53
CA ILE A 37 -6.10 -4.12 4.86
C ILE A 37 -7.58 -4.48 4.78
N ASP A 38 -7.96 -5.61 5.37
CA ASP A 38 -9.35 -6.06 5.45
C ASP A 38 -10.16 -5.22 6.48
N PRO A 39 -11.51 -5.35 6.51
CA PRO A 39 -12.35 -4.62 7.46
C PRO A 39 -12.02 -4.90 8.94
N GLU A 40 -11.49 -6.08 9.24
CA GLU A 40 -11.07 -6.51 10.57
C GLU A 40 -9.69 -5.95 10.98
N GLY A 41 -8.97 -5.33 10.06
CA GLY A 41 -7.67 -4.69 10.30
C GLY A 41 -6.46 -5.57 10.01
N ASN A 42 -6.65 -6.75 9.42
CA ASN A 42 -5.58 -7.67 9.04
C ASN A 42 -4.99 -7.31 7.67
N TYR A 43 -3.72 -7.65 7.48
CA TYR A 43 -3.05 -7.53 6.20
C TYR A 43 -3.58 -8.59 5.23
N GLN A 44 -4.11 -8.14 4.09
CA GLN A 44 -4.65 -9.00 3.04
C GLN A 44 -3.61 -9.25 1.95
N LYS A 45 -2.92 -8.18 1.51
CA LYS A 45 -2.04 -8.21 0.33
C LYS A 45 -1.04 -7.05 0.32
N THR A 46 0.20 -7.31 -0.09
CA THR A 46 1.17 -6.25 -0.43
C THR A 46 0.86 -5.67 -1.81
N LEU A 47 0.68 -4.35 -1.90
CA LEU A 47 0.35 -3.66 -3.15
C LEU A 47 1.58 -3.01 -3.80
N HIS A 48 2.51 -2.48 -3.01
CA HIS A 48 3.77 -1.90 -3.49
C HIS A 48 4.78 -1.78 -2.37
N ILE A 49 6.07 -1.85 -2.70
CA ILE A 49 7.18 -1.61 -1.77
C ILE A 49 8.10 -0.54 -2.36
N PHE A 50 8.43 0.47 -1.56
CA PHE A 50 9.53 1.38 -1.80
C PHE A 50 10.70 1.00 -0.88
N GLY A 51 11.80 0.58 -1.50
CA GLY A 51 12.95 -0.02 -0.85
C GLY A 51 13.25 -1.37 -1.51
N ASP A 52 14.31 -1.44 -2.29
CA ASP A 52 14.68 -2.60 -3.09
C ASP A 52 15.61 -3.60 -2.37
N ASN A 53 16.22 -3.15 -1.28
CA ASN A 53 17.11 -4.00 -0.50
C ASN A 53 16.35 -4.68 0.65
N GLY A 54 16.00 -5.95 0.41
CA GLY A 54 15.23 -6.79 1.35
C GLY A 54 15.85 -6.95 2.74
N LYS A 55 17.14 -6.63 2.94
CA LYS A 55 17.80 -6.69 4.26
C LYS A 55 17.23 -5.67 5.26
N TYR A 56 16.50 -4.65 4.79
CA TYR A 56 15.89 -3.63 5.62
C TYR A 56 14.37 -3.80 5.79
N TYR A 57 13.78 -4.88 5.26
CA TYR A 57 12.33 -5.10 5.32
C TYR A 57 11.79 -5.26 6.75
N ASP A 58 12.62 -5.74 7.68
CA ASP A 58 12.27 -5.89 9.09
C ASP A 58 12.06 -4.55 9.83
N SER A 59 12.53 -3.43 9.26
CA SER A 59 12.20 -2.08 9.74
C SER A 59 10.69 -1.77 9.65
N LEU A 60 9.99 -2.36 8.69
CA LEU A 60 8.53 -2.28 8.50
C LEU A 60 7.85 -3.40 9.29
N LYS A 61 7.92 -3.31 10.63
CA LYS A 61 7.72 -4.42 11.57
C LYS A 61 6.42 -5.20 11.39
N LYS A 62 5.29 -4.51 11.17
CA LYS A 62 3.97 -5.16 11.12
C LYS A 62 3.76 -5.84 9.77
N TRP A 63 4.06 -5.14 8.69
CA TRP A 63 4.05 -5.75 7.37
C TRP A 63 5.05 -6.90 7.25
N PHE A 64 6.27 -6.77 7.81
CA PHE A 64 7.28 -7.82 7.74
C PHE A 64 6.81 -9.13 8.40
N GLY A 65 6.07 -9.05 9.51
CA GLY A 65 5.44 -10.22 10.12
C GLY A 65 4.44 -10.92 9.18
N PHE A 66 3.63 -10.14 8.46
CA PHE A 66 2.72 -10.66 7.45
C PHE A 66 3.49 -11.27 6.26
N TYR A 67 4.42 -10.52 5.67
CA TYR A 67 5.24 -10.90 4.53
C TYR A 67 6.02 -12.20 4.78
N SER A 68 6.71 -12.28 5.92
CA SER A 68 7.52 -13.46 6.30
C SER A 68 6.68 -14.71 6.53
N SER A 69 5.47 -14.57 7.08
CA SER A 69 4.56 -15.70 7.31
C SER A 69 3.93 -16.23 6.01
N LYS A 70 3.58 -15.33 5.07
CA LYS A 70 2.93 -15.68 3.81
C LYS A 70 3.90 -16.01 2.68
N LYS A 71 5.17 -15.56 2.79
CA LYS A 71 6.20 -15.65 1.74
C LYS A 71 5.70 -15.10 0.40
N GLU A 72 5.07 -13.92 0.44
CA GLU A 72 4.58 -13.27 -0.77
C GLU A 72 5.73 -12.98 -1.75
N LYS A 73 5.50 -13.18 -3.04
CA LYS A 73 6.45 -12.74 -4.08
C LYS A 73 6.24 -11.26 -4.35
N VAL A 74 7.22 -10.44 -4.03
CA VAL A 74 7.10 -8.97 -4.07
C VAL A 74 7.98 -8.28 -5.12
N ASP A 75 8.89 -9.02 -5.77
CA ASP A 75 9.86 -8.45 -6.72
C ASP A 75 9.22 -7.59 -7.82
N ALA A 76 8.05 -7.99 -8.33
CA ALA A 76 7.33 -7.27 -9.39
C ALA A 76 6.66 -5.95 -8.93
N ILE A 77 6.59 -5.72 -7.62
CA ILE A 77 5.95 -4.54 -7.00
C ILE A 77 6.91 -3.75 -6.11
N THR A 78 8.21 -4.05 -6.18
CA THR A 78 9.27 -3.35 -5.44
C THR A 78 9.94 -2.30 -6.33
N GLY A 79 10.17 -1.11 -5.76
CA GLY A 79 10.95 -0.04 -6.37
C GLY A 79 11.93 0.59 -5.37
N ALA A 80 12.63 1.64 -5.79
CA ALA A 80 13.55 2.38 -4.93
C ALA A 80 12.82 3.02 -3.73
N SER A 81 13.54 3.23 -2.62
CA SER A 81 13.07 4.00 -1.47
C SER A 81 12.72 5.45 -1.86
N ILE A 82 11.98 6.15 -1.00
CA ILE A 82 11.53 7.52 -1.29
C ILE A 82 12.33 8.52 -0.46
N THR A 83 12.99 9.46 -1.14
CA THR A 83 13.71 10.55 -0.48
C THR A 83 12.74 11.53 0.21
N GLN A 84 13.20 12.23 1.25
CA GLN A 84 12.42 13.32 1.85
C GLN A 84 11.99 14.35 0.79
N GLY A 85 10.81 14.93 0.96
CA GLY A 85 10.25 15.96 0.08
C GLY A 85 9.83 15.47 -1.32
N ASP A 86 10.27 14.28 -1.74
CA ASP A 86 9.91 13.71 -3.04
C ASP A 86 8.42 13.44 -3.18
N ARG A 87 7.99 13.41 -4.43
CA ARG A 87 6.70 12.91 -4.84
C ARG A 87 6.88 11.66 -5.70
N LYS A 88 6.21 10.58 -5.32
CA LYS A 88 6.13 9.36 -6.14
C LYS A 88 4.72 9.15 -6.65
N THR A 89 4.60 8.44 -7.76
CA THR A 89 3.32 8.01 -8.30
C THR A 89 3.42 6.58 -8.80
N ILE A 90 2.55 5.72 -8.30
CA ILE A 90 2.49 4.29 -8.61
C ILE A 90 1.09 3.92 -9.09
N VAL A 91 0.97 2.76 -9.74
CA VAL A 91 -0.32 2.17 -10.09
C VAL A 91 -0.58 1.01 -9.15
N LEU A 92 -1.72 1.06 -8.46
CA LEU A 92 -2.24 -0.01 -7.63
C LEU A 92 -3.29 -0.77 -8.44
N ASN A 93 -3.20 -2.10 -8.44
CA ASN A 93 -4.25 -2.95 -9.00
C ASN A 93 -5.10 -3.50 -7.86
N LEU A 94 -6.37 -3.10 -7.81
CA LEU A 94 -7.30 -3.44 -6.75
C LEU A 94 -8.57 -4.03 -7.34
N GLU A 95 -9.11 -5.04 -6.66
CA GLU A 95 -10.35 -5.67 -7.09
C GLU A 95 -11.53 -4.74 -6.83
N ARG A 96 -12.30 -4.44 -7.88
CA ARG A 96 -13.46 -3.54 -7.81
C ARG A 96 -14.51 -4.03 -6.81
N SER A 97 -14.61 -5.35 -6.61
CA SER A 97 -15.53 -5.99 -5.67
C SER A 97 -15.30 -5.59 -4.21
N LEU A 98 -14.10 -5.12 -3.86
CA LEU A 98 -13.72 -4.71 -2.50
C LEU A 98 -14.07 -3.25 -2.21
N LEU A 99 -14.41 -2.46 -3.23
CA LEU A 99 -14.76 -1.05 -3.07
C LEU A 99 -16.02 -0.92 -2.21
N ASN A 100 -15.99 0.00 -1.23
CA ASN A 100 -17.08 0.24 -0.27
C ASN A 100 -17.39 -0.98 0.64
N LYS A 101 -16.45 -1.92 0.81
CA LYS A 101 -16.61 -3.10 1.69
C LYS A 101 -15.89 -2.98 3.04
N GLY A 102 -15.36 -1.80 3.38
CA GLY A 102 -14.64 -1.55 4.63
C GLY A 102 -13.13 -1.78 4.55
N TYR A 103 -12.62 -2.24 3.41
CA TYR A 103 -11.20 -2.37 3.14
C TYR A 103 -10.49 -1.01 3.17
N LYS A 104 -9.18 -1.04 3.41
CA LYS A 104 -8.34 0.15 3.48
C LYS A 104 -7.01 -0.05 2.77
N ILE A 105 -6.42 1.05 2.33
CA ILE A 105 -5.07 1.09 1.78
C ILE A 105 -4.18 1.76 2.83
N ARG A 106 -3.32 0.98 3.47
CA ARG A 106 -2.43 1.45 4.54
C ARG A 106 -1.01 1.64 4.02
N PHE A 107 -0.40 2.72 4.47
CA PHE A 107 0.98 3.06 4.22
C PHE A 107 1.75 2.93 5.53
N GLU A 108 2.72 2.03 5.55
CA GLU A 108 3.64 1.82 6.66
C GLU A 108 5.02 2.30 6.24
N SER A 109 5.73 3.02 7.10
CA SER A 109 6.99 3.68 6.74
C SER A 109 8.03 3.62 7.86
N ALA A 110 9.30 3.59 7.46
CA ALA A 110 10.45 3.62 8.33
C ALA A 110 11.61 4.34 7.66
N VAL A 111 12.37 5.09 8.46
CA VAL A 111 13.67 5.67 8.07
C VAL A 111 14.72 5.10 8.99
N GLU A 112 15.90 4.77 8.46
CA GLU A 112 17.01 4.23 9.24
C GLU A 112 17.34 5.14 10.44
N ASP A 113 17.53 4.53 11.60
CA ASP A 113 17.77 5.20 12.88
C ASP A 113 16.69 6.20 13.34
N GLN A 114 15.47 6.08 12.82
CA GLN A 114 14.35 6.96 13.18
C GLN A 114 13.07 6.21 13.51
N TYR A 115 11.99 6.98 13.71
CA TYR A 115 10.71 6.46 14.12
C TYR A 115 10.08 5.58 13.03
N TYR A 116 9.34 4.56 13.47
CA TYR A 116 8.61 3.66 12.60
C TYR A 116 7.11 3.95 12.72
N TYR A 117 6.44 4.18 11.60
CA TYR A 117 5.01 4.45 11.55
C TYR A 117 4.28 3.25 10.94
N THR A 118 3.63 2.44 11.78
CA THR A 118 2.73 1.35 11.32
C THR A 118 1.63 1.87 10.40
N THR A 119 1.06 3.02 10.74
CA THR A 119 0.03 3.69 9.95
C THR A 119 0.46 5.13 9.72
N ASP A 120 1.32 5.36 8.74
CA ASP A 120 1.71 6.71 8.35
C ASP A 120 0.53 7.40 7.65
N ALA A 121 -0.13 6.70 6.71
CA ALA A 121 -1.39 7.10 6.12
C ALA A 121 -2.33 5.90 5.95
N GLU A 122 -3.64 6.14 5.97
CA GLU A 122 -4.66 5.10 5.73
C GLU A 122 -5.85 5.67 4.97
N VAL A 123 -6.08 5.16 3.76
CA VAL A 123 -7.17 5.60 2.88
C VAL A 123 -8.28 4.54 2.90
N PRO A 124 -9.52 4.88 3.26
CA PRO A 124 -10.66 3.99 3.06
C PRO A 124 -10.80 3.64 1.57
N PHE A 125 -10.87 2.35 1.24
CA PHE A 125 -11.13 1.91 -0.14
C PHE A 125 -12.63 2.02 -0.45
N SER A 126 -13.09 3.26 -0.55
CA SER A 126 -14.48 3.64 -0.79
C SER A 126 -14.57 4.78 -1.80
N SER A 127 -15.71 4.91 -2.46
CA SER A 127 -15.93 5.99 -3.44
C SER A 127 -15.77 7.38 -2.82
N GLU A 128 -16.00 7.54 -1.52
CA GLU A 128 -15.78 8.80 -0.80
C GLU A 128 -14.30 8.97 -0.40
N GLY A 129 -13.68 7.92 0.15
CA GLY A 129 -12.28 7.96 0.60
C GLY A 129 -11.29 8.27 -0.53
N LEU A 130 -11.65 7.94 -1.77
CA LEU A 130 -10.82 8.20 -2.96
C LEU A 130 -10.99 9.62 -3.55
N LYS A 131 -11.90 10.47 -3.03
CA LYS A 131 -12.13 11.81 -3.60
C LYS A 131 -11.10 12.84 -3.15
N SER A 132 -10.61 12.72 -1.92
CA SER A 132 -9.79 13.73 -1.25
C SER A 132 -8.34 13.28 -1.08
N LYS A 133 -7.51 14.19 -0.56
CA LYS A 133 -6.20 13.84 -0.02
C LYS A 133 -6.39 13.26 1.37
N THR A 134 -5.57 12.29 1.71
CA THR A 134 -5.43 11.80 3.09
C THR A 134 -4.08 12.26 3.59
N GLU A 135 -4.08 13.06 4.66
CA GLU A 135 -2.85 13.52 5.30
C GLU A 135 -2.16 12.34 5.99
N GLY A 136 -0.82 12.34 5.96
CA GLY A 136 -0.03 11.39 6.72
C GLY A 136 0.20 11.86 8.15
N THR A 137 0.80 11.00 8.95
CA THR A 137 1.06 11.20 10.38
C THR A 137 2.55 11.16 10.72
N GLY A 138 3.39 10.80 9.75
CA GLY A 138 4.84 10.70 9.88
C GLY A 138 5.58 11.23 8.65
N TYR A 139 6.23 10.34 7.90
CA TYR A 139 7.06 10.69 6.75
C TYR A 139 6.24 11.05 5.51
N ILE A 140 4.97 10.65 5.47
CA ILE A 140 4.04 11.07 4.44
C ILE A 140 3.43 12.42 4.82
N ARG A 141 3.50 13.38 3.91
CA ARG A 141 2.71 14.61 4.01
C ARG A 141 1.25 14.31 3.65
N TYR A 142 1.02 13.78 2.46
CA TYR A 142 -0.30 13.30 2.06
C TYR A 142 -0.22 12.22 0.98
N VAL A 143 -1.30 11.46 0.85
CA VAL A 143 -1.58 10.58 -0.29
C VAL A 143 -2.82 11.03 -1.04
N ARG A 144 -2.86 10.75 -2.34
CA ARG A 144 -4.05 10.92 -3.17
C ARG A 144 -4.18 9.74 -4.11
N ILE A 145 -5.35 9.11 -4.15
CA ILE A 145 -5.61 7.94 -4.98
C ILE A 145 -6.78 8.26 -5.91
N ILE A 146 -6.62 8.00 -7.21
CA ILE A 146 -7.66 8.22 -8.21
C ILE A 146 -7.80 6.97 -9.09
N GLU A 147 -9.04 6.60 -9.41
CA GLU A 147 -9.32 5.55 -10.41
C GLU A 147 -8.82 6.02 -11.78
N VAL A 148 -8.10 5.14 -12.48
CA VAL A 148 -7.69 5.36 -13.87
C VAL A 148 -8.85 4.88 -14.75
N LYS A 149 -9.49 5.81 -15.44
CA LYS A 149 -10.55 5.52 -16.42
C LYS A 149 -9.99 4.88 -17.68
#